data_AF-A0A257R7I5-F1
#
_entry.id   AF-A0A257R7I5-F1
#
_cell.length_a   1.000
_cell.length_b   1.000
_cell.length_c   1.000
_cell.angle_alpha   90.00
_cell.angle_beta   90.00
_cell.angle_gamma   90.00
#
_symmetry.space_group_name_H-M   'P 1'
#
loop_
_entity.id
_entity.type
_entity.pdbx_description
1 polymer ?
#
loop_
_entity_poly.entity_id
_entity_poly.type
_entity_poly.pdbx_seq_one_letter_code
_entity_poly.pdbx_strand_id
1 'polypeptide(L)'
;MTAQPGCLVLIVGPSGAGKDTVMRAAREALSGTSGFLFPRRIITRPADDAEDHLPVTPAEFATHAFALSWQAHGLNYGIPATILAALAAGDVVVANVSRAVVAEARRRFSCHVVEITASAPVLASRLAGRGRETEAEIAARLARAAAASGADETIVNETTPAAAGARLAAILRRCAGGS
;
A
#
# COMPACT_ATOMS: atom_id res chain seq x y z
N MET A 1 32.67 -2.47 -1.68
CA MET A 1 31.47 -2.10 -0.92
C MET A 1 30.31 -2.85 -1.52
N THR A 2 29.73 -3.83 -0.82
CA THR A 2 28.46 -4.43 -1.24
C THR A 2 27.37 -3.39 -1.03
N ALA A 3 26.68 -2.98 -2.09
CA ALA A 3 25.53 -2.10 -1.97
C ALA A 3 24.51 -2.73 -1.01
N GLN A 4 23.99 -1.93 -0.09
CA GLN A 4 22.99 -2.42 0.86
C GLN A 4 21.68 -2.71 0.11
N PRO A 5 21.04 -3.87 0.31
CA PRO A 5 19.78 -4.18 -0.35
C PRO A 5 18.71 -3.16 0.07
N GLY A 6 17.87 -2.78 -0.90
CA GLY A 6 16.78 -1.84 -0.73
C GLY A 6 15.69 -2.35 0.21
N CYS A 7 14.77 -1.45 0.57
CA CYS A 7 13.71 -1.73 1.53
C CYS A 7 12.34 -1.78 0.84
N LEU A 8 11.58 -2.84 1.08
CA LEU A 8 10.18 -2.93 0.67
C LEU A 8 9.28 -2.34 1.75
N VAL A 9 8.70 -1.17 1.50
CA VAL A 9 7.74 -0.54 2.42
C VAL A 9 6.32 -0.94 2.04
N LEU A 10 5.66 -1.68 2.93
CA LEU A 10 4.32 -2.21 2.73
C LEU A 10 3.29 -1.28 3.37
N ILE A 11 2.42 -0.71 2.55
CA ILE A 11 1.31 0.13 3.01
C ILE A 11 0.07 -0.72 3.21
N VAL A 12 -0.38 -0.83 4.46
CA VAL A 12 -1.58 -1.55 4.85
C VAL A 12 -2.61 -0.61 5.50
N GLY A 13 -3.82 -1.10 5.72
CA GLY A 13 -4.85 -0.37 6.46
C GLY A 13 -6.25 -0.54 5.89
N PRO A 14 -7.29 -0.12 6.63
CA PRO A 14 -8.68 -0.31 6.23
C PRO A 14 -9.03 0.34 4.88
N SER A 15 -10.09 -0.17 4.27
CA SER A 15 -10.79 0.56 3.19
C SER A 15 -11.28 1.90 3.72
N GLY A 16 -11.13 2.97 2.96
CA GLY A 16 -11.49 4.33 3.41
C GLY A 16 -10.41 5.06 4.22
N ALA A 17 -9.29 4.41 4.55
CA ALA A 17 -8.18 5.07 5.24
C ALA A 17 -7.42 6.11 4.39
N GLY A 18 -7.61 6.10 3.06
CA GLY A 18 -6.95 7.04 2.14
C GLY A 18 -5.51 6.67 1.79
N LYS A 19 -5.18 5.37 1.76
CA LYS A 19 -3.83 4.87 1.44
C LYS A 19 -3.25 5.47 0.16
N ASP A 20 -3.97 5.37 -0.95
CA ASP A 20 -3.50 5.86 -2.26
C ASP A 20 -3.35 7.38 -2.27
N THR A 21 -4.24 8.11 -1.59
CA THR A 21 -4.13 9.56 -1.39
C THR A 21 -2.85 9.95 -0.65
N VAL A 22 -2.53 9.25 0.44
CA VAL A 22 -1.32 9.50 1.23
C VAL A 22 -0.06 9.10 0.46
N MET A 23 -0.08 7.97 -0.26
CA MET A 23 1.03 7.54 -1.12
C MET A 23 1.30 8.54 -2.24
N ARG A 24 0.25 9.09 -2.88
CA ARG A 24 0.40 10.16 -3.87
C ARG A 24 1.05 11.40 -3.27
N ALA A 25 0.56 11.86 -2.11
CA ALA A 25 1.15 13.01 -1.43
C ALA A 25 2.61 12.77 -0.98
N ALA A 26 2.95 11.54 -0.57
CA ALA A 26 4.33 11.18 -0.24
C ALA A 26 5.23 11.17 -1.48
N ARG A 27 4.74 10.64 -2.61
CA ARG A 27 5.45 10.68 -3.90
C ARG A 27 5.70 12.12 -4.36
N GLU A 28 4.72 13.01 -4.20
CA GLU A 28 4.87 14.45 -4.47
C GLU A 28 5.92 15.09 -3.55
N ALA A 29 5.90 14.79 -2.25
CA ALA A 29 6.87 15.29 -1.27
C ALA A 29 8.30 14.74 -1.44
N LEU A 30 8.46 13.68 -2.25
CA LEU A 30 9.74 13.09 -2.65
C LEU A 30 10.16 13.46 -4.07
N SER A 31 9.37 14.29 -4.77
CA SER A 31 9.72 14.74 -6.11
C SER A 31 11.11 15.38 -6.14
N GLY A 32 11.94 14.97 -7.09
CA GLY A 32 13.35 15.39 -7.19
C GLY A 32 14.33 14.58 -6.34
N THR A 33 13.88 13.61 -5.54
CA THR A 33 14.77 12.66 -4.83
C THR A 33 14.74 11.30 -5.54
N SER A 34 15.91 10.77 -5.91
CA SER A 34 16.05 9.41 -6.44
C SER A 34 15.99 8.36 -5.32
N GLY A 35 15.90 7.08 -5.68
CA GLY A 35 15.90 5.98 -4.70
C GLY A 35 14.51 5.59 -4.16
N PHE A 36 13.43 6.07 -4.78
CA PHE A 36 12.06 5.75 -4.38
C PHE A 36 11.23 5.27 -5.58
N LEU A 37 10.65 4.08 -5.47
CA LEU A 37 9.78 3.49 -6.48
C LEU A 37 8.38 3.25 -5.93
N PHE A 38 7.37 3.75 -6.64
CA PHE A 38 5.95 3.51 -6.37
C PHE A 38 5.37 2.66 -7.51
N PRO A 39 5.44 1.31 -7.44
CA PRO A 39 4.93 0.46 -8.51
C PRO A 39 3.40 0.51 -8.57
N ARG A 40 2.85 0.51 -9.80
CA ARG A 40 1.43 0.24 -10.00
C ARG A 40 1.14 -1.24 -9.71
N ARG A 41 0.03 -1.49 -9.03
CA ARG A 41 -0.45 -2.86 -8.78
C ARG A 41 -1.10 -3.40 -10.03
N ILE A 42 -0.94 -4.69 -10.28
CA ILE A 42 -1.66 -5.40 -11.33
C ILE A 42 -2.86 -6.06 -10.68
N ILE A 43 -4.08 -5.76 -11.15
CA ILE A 43 -5.31 -6.21 -10.48
C ILE A 43 -6.29 -6.72 -11.52
N THR A 44 -7.01 -7.81 -11.21
CA THR A 44 -8.10 -8.31 -12.07
C THR A 44 -9.40 -7.52 -11.95
N ARG A 45 -9.30 -6.23 -11.67
CA ARG A 45 -10.40 -5.29 -11.48
C ARG A 45 -10.36 -4.29 -12.64
N PRO A 46 -11.51 -3.87 -13.19
CA PRO A 46 -11.55 -2.76 -14.13
C PRO A 46 -10.95 -1.49 -13.52
N ALA A 47 -10.31 -0.67 -14.35
CA ALA A 47 -9.83 0.63 -13.91
C ALA A 47 -10.99 1.50 -13.39
N ASP A 48 -10.72 2.27 -12.34
CA ASP A 48 -11.60 3.31 -11.83
C ASP A 48 -10.78 4.49 -11.30
N ASP A 49 -11.44 5.63 -11.06
CA ASP A 49 -10.78 6.84 -10.54
C ASP A 49 -10.30 6.71 -9.09
N ALA A 50 -10.54 5.56 -8.44
CA ALA A 50 -10.24 5.36 -7.03
C ALA A 50 -8.78 4.97 -6.79
N GLU A 51 -8.12 4.31 -7.75
CA GLU A 51 -6.77 3.78 -7.58
C GLU A 51 -5.99 3.68 -8.90
N ASP A 52 -4.78 4.23 -8.94
CA ASP A 52 -3.83 4.04 -10.04
C ASP A 52 -3.24 2.61 -10.02
N HIS A 53 -3.87 1.72 -10.80
CA HIS A 53 -3.47 0.33 -10.98
C HIS A 53 -3.52 -0.08 -12.45
N LEU A 54 -2.83 -1.16 -12.79
CA LEU A 54 -2.90 -1.81 -14.10
C LEU A 54 -4.05 -2.84 -14.09
N PRO A 55 -5.19 -2.57 -14.75
CA PRO A 55 -6.27 -3.54 -14.87
C PRO A 55 -5.87 -4.64 -15.86
N VAL A 56 -6.15 -5.90 -15.51
CA VAL A 56 -5.93 -7.06 -16.39
C VAL A 56 -7.08 -8.07 -16.25
N THR A 57 -7.25 -8.94 -17.23
CA THR A 57 -8.10 -10.12 -17.09
C THR A 57 -7.43 -11.18 -16.21
N PRO A 58 -8.19 -12.15 -15.67
CA PRO A 58 -7.59 -13.29 -14.96
C PRO A 58 -6.60 -14.10 -15.83
N ALA A 59 -6.88 -14.22 -17.14
CA ALA A 59 -6.00 -14.92 -18.07
C ALA A 59 -4.66 -14.17 -18.24
N GLU A 60 -4.70 -12.85 -18.43
CA GLU A 60 -3.50 -12.01 -18.49
C GLU A 60 -2.73 -12.04 -17.16
N PHE A 61 -3.43 -11.94 -16.01
CA PHE A 61 -2.82 -11.99 -14.68
C PHE A 61 -1.96 -13.24 -14.51
N ALA A 62 -2.44 -14.39 -14.98
CA ALA A 62 -1.72 -15.67 -14.88
C ALA A 62 -0.40 -15.70 -15.69
N THR A 63 -0.21 -14.78 -16.65
CA THR A 63 1.03 -14.69 -17.44
C THR A 63 2.09 -13.77 -16.82
N HIS A 64 1.73 -12.96 -15.83
CA HIS A 64 2.65 -12.02 -15.20
C HIS A 64 3.55 -12.69 -14.16
N ALA A 65 4.80 -12.21 -14.07
CA ALA A 65 5.70 -12.52 -12.98
C ALA A 65 5.52 -11.53 -11.81
N PHE A 66 5.38 -12.04 -10.59
CA PHE A 66 5.12 -11.24 -9.41
C PHE A 66 6.21 -11.36 -8.34
N ALA A 67 6.57 -10.22 -7.74
CA ALA A 67 7.31 -10.20 -6.49
C ALA A 67 6.41 -10.62 -5.32
N LEU A 68 5.14 -10.21 -5.34
CA LEU A 68 4.10 -10.62 -4.40
C LEU A 68 2.77 -10.72 -5.13
N SER A 69 1.94 -11.72 -4.80
CA SER A 69 0.59 -11.85 -5.33
C SER A 69 -0.35 -12.43 -4.29
N TRP A 70 -1.59 -11.95 -4.25
CA TRP A 70 -2.60 -12.44 -3.31
C TRP A 70 -4.00 -12.33 -3.91
N GLN A 71 -4.96 -13.03 -3.29
CA GLN A 71 -6.38 -12.90 -3.59
C GLN A 71 -7.10 -12.16 -2.47
N ALA A 72 -8.02 -11.28 -2.82
CA ALA A 72 -8.93 -10.63 -1.88
C ALA A 72 -10.23 -10.24 -2.60
N HIS A 73 -11.37 -10.36 -1.92
CA HIS A 73 -12.67 -9.93 -2.47
C HIS A 73 -12.99 -10.48 -3.88
N GLY A 74 -12.57 -11.71 -4.19
CA GLY A 74 -12.78 -12.33 -5.51
C GLY A 74 -11.89 -11.80 -6.63
N LEU A 75 -10.87 -11.00 -6.31
CA LEU A 75 -9.93 -10.40 -7.25
C LEU A 75 -8.50 -10.88 -6.96
N ASN A 76 -7.68 -10.91 -8.01
CA ASN A 76 -6.25 -11.14 -7.92
C ASN A 76 -5.50 -9.80 -7.90
N TYR A 77 -4.50 -9.71 -7.04
CA TYR A 77 -3.64 -8.55 -6.89
C TYR A 77 -2.19 -8.98 -6.98
N GLY A 78 -1.36 -8.17 -7.62
CA GLY A 78 0.05 -8.45 -7.78
C GLY A 78 0.93 -7.21 -7.76
N ILE A 79 2.09 -7.34 -7.13
CA ILE A 79 3.22 -6.41 -7.27
C ILE A 79 4.18 -7.02 -8.28
N PRO A 80 4.47 -6.35 -9.41
CA PRO A 80 5.23 -6.93 -10.50
C PRO A 80 6.67 -7.29 -10.08
N ALA A 81 7.23 -8.35 -10.63
CA ALA A 81 8.61 -8.77 -10.37
C ALA A 81 9.66 -7.72 -10.75
N THR A 82 9.29 -6.70 -11.55
CA THR A 82 10.16 -5.59 -11.92
C THR A 82 10.67 -4.79 -10.71
N ILE A 83 10.00 -4.86 -9.56
CA ILE A 83 10.49 -4.22 -8.32
C ILE A 83 11.80 -4.83 -7.80
N LEU A 84 12.11 -6.07 -8.17
CA LEU A 84 13.30 -6.78 -7.68
C LEU A 84 14.60 -6.08 -8.10
N ALA A 85 14.62 -5.48 -9.29
CA ALA A 85 15.77 -4.72 -9.77
C ALA A 85 16.00 -3.45 -8.92
N ALA A 86 14.93 -2.75 -8.55
CA ALA A 86 15.02 -1.56 -7.70
C ALA A 86 15.48 -1.92 -6.29
N LEU A 87 14.92 -2.99 -5.69
CA LEU A 87 15.39 -3.50 -4.40
C LEU A 87 16.87 -3.92 -4.45
N ALA A 88 17.31 -4.57 -5.53
CA ALA A 88 18.72 -4.93 -5.70
C ALA A 88 19.64 -3.71 -5.86
N ALA A 89 19.12 -2.60 -6.39
CA ALA A 89 19.84 -1.33 -6.53
C ALA A 89 19.92 -0.52 -5.23
N GLY A 90 19.25 -0.94 -4.16
CA GLY A 90 19.19 -0.22 -2.89
C GLY A 90 18.00 0.73 -2.76
N ASP A 91 17.08 0.75 -3.73
CA ASP A 91 15.94 1.66 -3.73
C ASP A 91 14.88 1.24 -2.69
N VAL A 92 14.13 2.22 -2.20
CA VAL A 92 12.93 2.00 -1.40
C VAL A 92 11.73 1.80 -2.31
N VAL A 93 11.10 0.64 -2.24
CA VAL A 93 9.89 0.30 -2.99
C VAL A 93 8.67 0.42 -2.10
N VAL A 94 7.67 1.21 -2.49
CA VAL A 94 6.47 1.50 -1.68
C VAL A 94 5.23 0.85 -2.29
N ALA A 95 4.72 -0.22 -1.67
CA ALA A 95 3.63 -1.02 -2.23
C ALA A 95 2.39 -1.05 -1.32
N ASN A 96 1.23 -0.69 -1.88
CA ASN A 96 -0.06 -0.85 -1.21
C ASN A 96 -0.48 -2.33 -1.23
N VAL A 97 -0.66 -2.97 -0.09
CA VAL A 97 -0.94 -4.42 -0.03
C VAL A 97 -2.05 -4.76 0.95
N SER A 98 -2.55 -6.00 0.86
CA SER A 98 -3.40 -6.57 1.90
C SER A 98 -2.54 -7.03 3.10
N ARG A 99 -3.09 -6.95 4.31
CA ARG A 99 -2.47 -7.52 5.52
C ARG A 99 -2.15 -9.01 5.37
N ALA A 100 -2.92 -9.73 4.55
CA ALA A 100 -2.72 -11.15 4.30
C ALA A 100 -1.36 -11.49 3.66
N VAL A 101 -0.76 -10.56 2.91
CA VAL A 101 0.54 -10.81 2.23
C VAL A 101 1.75 -10.39 3.07
N VAL A 102 1.55 -9.68 4.19
CA VAL A 102 2.63 -9.13 5.02
C VAL A 102 3.56 -10.23 5.55
N ALA A 103 2.98 -11.33 6.05
CA ALA A 103 3.78 -12.43 6.58
C ALA A 103 4.64 -13.10 5.49
N GLU A 104 4.13 -13.20 4.26
CA GLU A 104 4.92 -13.70 3.13
C GLU A 104 6.03 -12.73 2.75
N ALA A 105 5.71 -11.44 2.65
CA ALA A 105 6.69 -10.41 2.31
C ALA A 105 7.85 -10.36 3.31
N ARG A 106 7.55 -10.42 4.62
CA ARG A 106 8.56 -10.49 5.70
C ARG A 106 9.48 -11.71 5.61
N ARG A 107 9.03 -12.83 5.02
CA ARG A 107 9.89 -14.01 4.80
C ARG A 107 10.81 -13.86 3.59
N ARG A 108 10.44 -13.01 2.62
CA ARG A 108 11.10 -12.92 1.31
C ARG A 108 12.00 -11.69 1.16
N PHE A 109 11.68 -10.61 1.88
CA PHE A 109 12.32 -9.31 1.71
C PHE A 109 12.61 -8.66 3.07
N SER A 110 13.63 -7.80 3.10
CA SER A 110 13.70 -6.77 4.14
C SER A 110 12.55 -5.79 3.91
N CYS A 111 11.64 -5.68 4.86
CA CYS A 111 10.45 -4.85 4.69
C CYS A 111 10.06 -4.08 5.95
N HIS A 112 9.45 -2.92 5.74
CA HIS A 112 8.89 -2.07 6.78
C HIS A 112 7.39 -1.88 6.54
N VAL A 113 6.55 -2.18 7.52
CA VAL A 113 5.09 -2.15 7.38
C VAL A 113 4.54 -0.87 7.98
N VAL A 114 3.86 -0.06 7.15
CA VAL A 114 3.19 1.16 7.58
C VAL A 114 1.68 0.98 7.46
N GLU A 115 0.96 1.09 8.58
CA GLU A 115 -0.48 1.15 8.59
C GLU A 115 -0.98 2.59 8.43
N ILE A 116 -1.78 2.83 7.40
CA ILE A 116 -2.54 4.07 7.27
C ILE A 116 -3.96 3.80 7.74
N THR A 117 -4.41 4.55 8.74
CA THR A 117 -5.71 4.35 9.38
C THR A 117 -6.44 5.67 9.63
N ALA A 118 -7.67 5.59 10.12
CA ALA A 118 -8.44 6.69 10.67
C ALA A 118 -9.42 6.13 11.72
N SER A 119 -10.00 7.01 12.52
CA SER A 119 -11.01 6.68 13.52
C SER A 119 -12.23 6.02 12.86
N ALA A 120 -12.88 5.12 13.59
CA ALA A 120 -14.05 4.40 13.08
C ALA A 120 -15.16 5.33 12.53
N PRO A 121 -15.49 6.47 13.17
CA PRO A 121 -16.45 7.43 12.61
C PRO A 121 -16.00 8.03 11.27
N VAL A 122 -14.71 8.37 11.13
CA VAL A 122 -14.16 8.90 9.87
C VAL A 122 -14.17 7.84 8.77
N LEU A 123 -13.79 6.61 9.09
CA LEU A 123 -13.85 5.50 8.13
C LEU A 123 -15.29 5.21 7.68
N ALA A 124 -16.24 5.20 8.62
CA ALA A 124 -17.66 5.04 8.33
C ALA A 124 -18.17 6.14 7.38
N SER A 125 -17.89 7.41 7.72
CA SER A 125 -18.28 8.56 6.90
C SER A 125 -17.71 8.48 5.48
N ARG A 126 -16.43 8.12 5.34
CA ARG A 126 -15.76 7.97 4.03
C ARG A 126 -16.30 6.80 3.21
N LEU A 127 -16.69 5.70 3.86
CA LEU A 127 -17.32 4.57 3.18
C LEU A 127 -18.74 4.93 2.72
N ALA A 128 -19.53 5.55 3.59
CA ALA A 128 -20.90 6.01 3.28
C ALA A 128 -20.91 7.00 2.10
N GLY A 129 -19.95 7.93 2.06
CA GLY A 129 -19.82 8.90 0.96
C GLY A 129 -19.58 8.29 -0.43
N ARG A 130 -19.27 6.98 -0.54
CA ARG A 130 -19.14 6.29 -1.83
C ARG A 130 -20.49 5.86 -2.41
N GLY A 131 -21.54 5.79 -1.59
CA GLY A 131 -22.90 5.43 -2.02
C GLY A 131 -23.09 3.99 -2.50
N ARG A 132 -22.16 3.07 -2.18
CA ARG A 132 -22.16 1.68 -2.68
C ARG A 132 -22.51 0.62 -1.63
N GLU A 133 -22.69 1.03 -0.38
CA GLU A 133 -22.73 0.12 0.79
C GLU A 133 -23.78 0.63 1.79
N THR A 134 -24.52 -0.28 2.41
CA THR A 134 -25.44 -0.02 3.52
C THR A 134 -24.68 0.21 4.83
N GLU A 135 -25.32 0.83 5.82
CA GLU A 135 -24.73 1.02 7.16
C GLU A 135 -24.28 -0.30 7.80
N ALA A 136 -25.07 -1.37 7.63
CA ALA A 136 -24.74 -2.70 8.14
C ALA A 136 -23.49 -3.29 7.46
N GLU A 137 -23.35 -3.12 6.14
CA GLU A 137 -22.15 -3.54 5.40
C GLU A 137 -20.90 -2.75 5.83
N ILE A 138 -21.06 -1.44 6.06
CA ILE A 138 -19.99 -0.57 6.57
C ILE A 138 -19.56 -1.02 7.97
N ALA A 139 -20.49 -1.23 8.89
CA ALA A 139 -20.20 -1.70 10.25
C ALA A 139 -19.48 -3.06 10.23
N ALA A 140 -19.93 -4.00 9.41
CA ALA A 140 -19.28 -5.30 9.25
C ALA A 140 -17.86 -5.18 8.68
N ARG A 141 -17.61 -4.23 7.77
CA ARG A 141 -16.25 -3.94 7.27
C ARG A 141 -15.34 -3.35 8.33
N LEU A 142 -15.85 -2.44 9.15
CA LEU A 142 -15.07 -1.82 10.23
C LEU A 142 -14.71 -2.86 11.31
N ALA A 143 -15.64 -3.74 11.66
CA ALA A 143 -15.37 -4.83 12.61
C ALA A 143 -14.26 -5.77 12.13
N ARG A 144 -14.26 -6.16 10.84
CA ARG A 144 -13.17 -6.94 10.23
C ARG A 144 -11.84 -6.19 10.18
N ALA A 145 -11.87 -4.86 10.14
CA ALA A 145 -10.68 -4.04 10.08
C ALA A 145 -9.93 -3.90 11.41
N ALA A 146 -10.56 -4.28 12.54
CA ALA A 146 -10.00 -4.16 13.89
C ALA A 146 -8.91 -5.20 14.22
N ALA A 147 -8.67 -6.19 13.35
CA ALA A 147 -7.57 -7.14 13.51
C ALA A 147 -6.21 -6.41 13.44
N ALA A 148 -5.28 -6.79 14.32
CA ALA A 148 -3.94 -6.21 14.37
C ALA A 148 -3.24 -6.33 13.01
N SER A 149 -2.67 -5.22 12.54
CA SER A 149 -1.97 -5.13 11.25
C SER A 149 -0.56 -5.71 11.29
N GLY A 150 0.02 -5.86 12.50
CA GLY A 150 1.43 -6.18 12.67
C GLY A 150 2.36 -5.09 12.13
N ALA A 151 1.86 -3.85 12.01
CA ALA A 151 2.59 -2.73 11.44
C ALA A 151 3.74 -2.26 12.36
N ASP A 152 4.82 -1.82 11.73
CA ASP A 152 6.00 -1.25 12.39
C ASP A 152 5.75 0.23 12.74
N GLU A 153 4.95 0.94 11.92
CA GLU A 153 4.50 2.32 12.17
C GLU A 153 3.05 2.54 11.74
N THR A 154 2.38 3.51 12.37
CA THR A 154 0.98 3.88 12.06
C THR A 154 0.84 5.37 11.74
N ILE A 155 0.16 5.68 10.64
CA ILE A 155 -0.23 7.03 10.22
C ILE A 155 -1.74 7.18 10.35
N VAL A 156 -2.19 8.09 11.22
CA VAL A 156 -3.60 8.48 11.34
C VAL A 156 -3.93 9.58 10.32
N ASN A 157 -4.65 9.21 9.26
CA ASN A 157 -5.04 10.09 8.16
C ASN A 157 -6.36 10.82 8.45
N GLU A 158 -6.32 11.71 9.45
CA GLU A 158 -7.43 12.58 9.86
C GLU A 158 -7.09 14.07 9.74
N THR A 159 -5.93 14.39 9.17
CA THR A 159 -5.51 15.76 8.87
C THR A 159 -5.62 16.02 7.37
N THR A 160 -4.67 16.75 6.77
CA THR A 160 -4.61 16.94 5.33
C THR A 160 -3.85 15.79 4.67
N PRO A 161 -4.18 15.43 3.41
CA PRO A 161 -3.36 14.52 2.60
C PRO A 161 -1.87 14.88 2.58
N ALA A 162 -1.54 16.18 2.52
CA ALA A 162 -0.16 16.66 2.51
C ALA A 162 0.57 16.36 3.83
N ALA A 163 -0.08 16.55 4.98
CA ALA A 163 0.53 16.26 6.28
C ALA A 163 0.76 14.75 6.46
N ALA A 164 -0.21 13.91 6.10
CA ALA A 164 -0.05 12.46 6.14
C ALA A 164 1.02 11.97 5.14
N GLY A 165 1.04 12.55 3.93
CA GLY A 165 2.06 12.27 2.92
C GLY A 165 3.48 12.67 3.36
N ALA A 166 3.63 13.82 4.02
CA ALA A 166 4.92 14.26 4.57
C ALA A 166 5.43 13.30 5.66
N ARG A 167 4.53 12.79 6.53
CA ARG A 167 4.88 11.76 7.51
C ARG A 167 5.36 10.49 6.84
N LEU A 168 4.62 10.00 5.83
CA LEU A 168 5.05 8.83 5.08
C LEU A 168 6.41 9.07 4.41
N ALA A 169 6.61 10.20 3.74
CA ALA A 169 7.89 10.55 3.13
C ALA A 169 9.06 10.58 4.14
N ALA A 170 8.83 11.01 5.38
CA ALA A 170 9.83 10.95 6.44
C ALA A 170 10.19 9.51 6.83
N ILE A 171 9.20 8.61 6.89
CA ILE A 171 9.44 7.15 7.09
C ILE A 171 10.29 6.60 5.94
N LEU A 172 9.89 6.89 4.70
CA LEU A 172 10.58 6.40 3.51
C LEU A 172 12.05 6.85 3.46
N ARG A 173 12.34 8.11 3.82
CA ARG A 173 13.72 8.61 3.91
C ARG A 173 14.55 7.87 4.96
N ARG A 174 13.96 7.46 6.09
CA ARG A 174 14.68 6.63 7.08
C ARG A 174 14.95 5.23 6.55
N CYS A 175 14.00 4.64 5.82
CA CYS A 175 14.21 3.35 5.16
C CYS A 175 15.29 3.41 4.07
N ALA A 176 15.50 4.57 3.43
CA ALA A 176 16.56 4.78 2.44
C ALA A 176 17.95 5.01 3.08
N GLY A 177 18.00 5.58 4.29
CA GLY A 177 19.24 5.99 4.96
C GLY A 177 19.68 5.13 6.15
N GLY A 178 18.89 4.10 6.52
CA GLY A 178 19.06 3.38 7.78
C GLY A 178 19.24 1.88 7.62
N SER A 179 20.40 1.41 8.08
CA SER A 179 20.54 0.15 8.82
C SER A 179 19.97 0.32 10.22
#